data_AF-A0A0V0X4K9-F1
#
_entry.id   AF-A0A0V0X4K9-F1
#
_cell.length_a   1.000
_cell.length_b   1.000
_cell.length_c   1.000
_cell.angle_alpha   90.00
_cell.angle_beta   90.00
_cell.angle_gamma   90.00
#
_symmetry.space_group_name_H-M   'P 1'
#
loop_
_entity.id
_entity.type
_entity.pdbx_description
1 polymer ?
#
loop_
_entity_poly.entity_id
_entity_poly.type
_entity_poly.pdbx_seq_one_letter_code
_entity_poly.pdbx_strand_id
1 'polypeptide(L)'
;MDAIKKKMQAMKIEKDNAMDRADAAEEKARQQQERVEKLEEELRDTQKKMMQVENELDKAQEELTGANAQLEEKEKKVQEAEAEVAALNRRIQLLEEDFERAEERLKIATEKLEEASQTADESERVRKVMENRSLQDEERVYQLEAQLKEAQLLAEEADRKYDEVARKLAMVEADLERAEERAEAGENKIVELEEELRVVGNNLKSLEVSEEKALQREDSYEEQIRLLTQRLKEAETRAEFAERSVQKLQKETSWFMRKKNTKQFLKNWTRLSKNYPATDVFQELHRIAAAKDSQQTSLLDMLKMKMRQAREEAENAKDDADEAKRKFEEEHKKREEAEAEVAALNRRIQLLEEDLTRAEERLKIATEKLEEASKAADESERGRKSMETRSMQDEERANLLETQVLQAKLIAEEADRKYEEVALENRFEIEDDRCTQLELKVRQMSSLLQETENKFEEVARKLAMVEADLERAEERAEAGENKIVELEEELRVVGNNLKSLEVSEEKALQREDSYEEHIRQLSQRLKEAETRAEFAERSVQKLQKEVDRLEDDLLVEKERCRHLTEEIELTVQEIQTN
;
A
#
# COMPACT_ATOMS: atom_id res chain seq x y z
N MET A 1 -98.94 168.07 -75.04
CA MET A 1 -98.87 167.65 -73.62
C MET A 1 -98.23 166.25 -73.48
N ASP A 2 -98.21 165.49 -74.58
CA ASP A 2 -98.10 164.03 -74.64
C ASP A 2 -96.68 163.50 -74.41
N ALA A 3 -95.66 164.33 -74.63
CA ALA A 3 -94.26 164.00 -74.33
C ALA A 3 -94.07 163.60 -72.85
N ILE A 4 -94.78 164.25 -71.93
CA ILE A 4 -94.71 163.94 -70.49
C ILE A 4 -95.38 162.59 -70.20
N LYS A 5 -96.57 162.32 -70.77
CA LYS A 5 -97.24 161.00 -70.65
C LYS A 5 -96.36 159.87 -71.15
N LYS A 6 -95.76 160.00 -72.36
CA LYS A 6 -94.85 158.98 -72.89
C LYS A 6 -93.63 158.77 -71.99
N LYS A 7 -93.02 159.82 -71.45
CA LYS A 7 -91.86 159.71 -70.56
C LYS A 7 -92.21 159.07 -69.22
N MET A 8 -93.37 159.38 -68.64
CA MET A 8 -93.86 158.77 -67.40
C MET A 8 -94.24 157.29 -67.60
N GLN A 9 -94.80 156.94 -68.77
CA GLN A 9 -95.13 155.56 -69.13
C GLN A 9 -93.87 154.73 -69.41
N ALA A 10 -92.85 155.31 -70.05
CA ALA A 10 -91.53 154.71 -70.20
C ALA A 10 -90.85 154.48 -68.84
N MET A 11 -90.84 155.47 -67.94
CA MET A 11 -90.31 155.32 -66.58
C MET A 11 -91.06 154.25 -65.76
N LYS A 12 -92.38 154.09 -65.97
CA LYS A 12 -93.10 152.96 -65.36
C LYS A 12 -92.58 151.62 -65.89
N ILE A 13 -92.43 151.49 -67.22
CA ILE A 13 -91.91 150.27 -67.84
C ILE A 13 -90.46 150.00 -67.40
N GLU A 14 -89.60 151.01 -67.29
CA GLU A 14 -88.24 150.85 -66.74
C GLU A 14 -88.25 150.42 -65.27
N LYS A 15 -89.15 150.97 -64.46
CA LYS A 15 -89.31 150.60 -63.04
C LYS A 15 -89.87 149.18 -62.87
N ASP A 16 -90.85 148.79 -63.67
CA ASP A 16 -91.41 147.45 -63.67
C ASP A 16 -90.33 146.43 -64.11
N ASN A 17 -89.62 146.69 -65.23
CA ASN A 17 -88.47 145.86 -65.67
C ASN A 17 -87.31 145.83 -64.65
N ALA A 18 -87.13 146.87 -63.84
CA ALA A 18 -86.13 146.89 -62.78
C ALA A 18 -86.55 146.06 -61.57
N MET A 19 -87.85 145.97 -61.27
CA MET A 19 -88.41 145.05 -60.29
C MET A 19 -88.28 143.60 -60.80
N ASP A 20 -88.70 143.29 -62.02
CA ASP A 20 -88.55 141.95 -62.62
C ASP A 20 -87.08 141.45 -62.59
N ARG A 21 -86.12 142.37 -62.75
CA ARG A 21 -84.67 142.07 -62.65
C ARG A 21 -84.17 141.93 -61.21
N ALA A 22 -84.75 142.65 -60.26
CA ALA A 22 -84.43 142.52 -58.84
C ALA A 22 -84.96 141.19 -58.31
N ASP A 23 -86.24 140.89 -58.57
CA ASP A 23 -86.90 139.64 -58.17
C ASP A 23 -86.17 138.43 -58.78
N ALA A 24 -85.82 138.47 -60.07
CA ALA A 24 -85.04 137.43 -60.73
C ALA A 24 -83.54 137.39 -60.33
N ALA A 25 -83.05 138.39 -59.58
CA ALA A 25 -81.74 138.36 -58.95
C ALA A 25 -81.80 137.84 -57.51
N GLU A 26 -82.83 138.20 -56.74
CA GLU A 26 -83.11 137.65 -55.40
C GLU A 26 -83.42 136.15 -55.47
N GLU A 27 -84.25 135.70 -56.42
CA GLU A 27 -84.53 134.27 -56.57
C GLU A 27 -83.27 133.49 -57.02
N LYS A 28 -82.40 134.07 -57.84
CA LYS A 28 -81.09 133.48 -58.17
C LYS A 28 -80.15 133.46 -56.97
N ALA A 29 -80.11 134.52 -56.17
CA ALA A 29 -79.29 134.59 -54.96
C ALA A 29 -79.74 133.50 -53.97
N ARG A 30 -81.06 133.36 -53.77
CA ARG A 30 -81.66 132.29 -52.99
C ARG A 30 -81.32 130.89 -53.53
N GLN A 31 -81.45 130.66 -54.84
CA GLN A 31 -81.08 129.38 -55.46
C GLN A 31 -79.57 129.06 -55.33
N GLN A 32 -78.69 130.06 -55.36
CA GLN A 32 -77.27 129.83 -55.04
C GLN A 32 -77.05 129.59 -53.55
N GLN A 33 -77.76 130.27 -52.65
CA GLN A 33 -77.62 130.08 -51.21
C GLN A 33 -78.13 128.69 -50.78
N GLU A 34 -79.31 128.25 -51.25
CA GLU A 34 -79.81 126.88 -51.08
C GLU A 34 -78.92 125.81 -51.73
N ARG A 35 -77.98 126.19 -52.61
CA ARG A 35 -76.95 125.31 -53.18
C ARG A 35 -75.67 125.32 -52.35
N VAL A 36 -75.26 126.48 -51.83
CA VAL A 36 -74.12 126.60 -50.90
C VAL A 36 -74.42 125.83 -49.61
N GLU A 37 -75.62 125.97 -49.04
CA GLU A 37 -76.05 125.24 -47.84
C GLU A 37 -75.97 123.71 -48.03
N LYS A 38 -76.39 123.20 -49.20
CA LYS A 38 -76.26 121.76 -49.55
C LYS A 38 -74.80 121.34 -49.71
N LEU A 39 -73.98 122.15 -50.35
CA LEU A 39 -72.54 121.87 -50.51
C LEU A 39 -71.79 121.93 -49.17
N GLU A 40 -72.20 122.80 -48.24
CA GLU A 40 -71.69 122.81 -46.87
C GLU A 40 -72.14 121.58 -46.07
N GLU A 41 -73.38 121.11 -46.25
CA GLU A 41 -73.87 119.87 -45.65
C GLU A 41 -73.08 118.65 -46.19
N GLU A 42 -72.96 118.51 -47.52
CA GLU A 42 -72.12 117.48 -48.17
C GLU A 42 -70.64 117.55 -47.73
N LEU A 43 -70.09 118.74 -47.54
CA LEU A 43 -68.71 118.93 -47.05
C LEU A 43 -68.56 118.48 -45.59
N ARG A 44 -69.50 118.82 -44.70
CA ARG A 44 -69.49 118.38 -43.29
C ARG A 44 -69.65 116.86 -43.18
N ASP A 45 -70.47 116.28 -44.05
CA ASP A 45 -70.73 114.84 -44.06
C ASP A 45 -69.56 114.03 -44.66
N THR A 46 -68.86 114.59 -45.65
CA THR A 46 -67.61 114.00 -46.17
C THR A 46 -66.44 114.16 -45.21
N GLN A 47 -66.31 115.31 -44.52
CA GLN A 47 -65.34 115.49 -43.44
C GLN A 47 -65.56 114.51 -42.29
N LYS A 48 -66.82 114.26 -41.87
CA LYS A 48 -67.15 113.19 -40.90
C LYS A 48 -66.70 111.82 -41.37
N LYS A 49 -67.00 111.45 -42.62
CA LYS A 49 -66.62 110.15 -43.19
C LYS A 49 -65.10 109.99 -43.30
N MET A 50 -64.39 111.06 -43.68
CA MET A 50 -62.92 111.08 -43.68
C MET A 50 -62.37 110.82 -42.27
N MET A 51 -62.84 111.57 -41.27
CA MET A 51 -62.43 111.40 -39.87
C MET A 51 -62.78 110.01 -39.31
N GLN A 52 -63.91 109.41 -39.72
CA GLN A 52 -64.26 108.03 -39.37
C GLN A 52 -63.27 107.03 -39.97
N VAL A 53 -62.96 107.15 -41.27
CA VAL A 53 -62.00 106.27 -41.96
C VAL A 53 -60.58 106.43 -41.42
N GLU A 54 -60.17 107.64 -41.03
CA GLU A 54 -58.89 107.89 -40.33
C GLU A 54 -58.86 107.14 -38.99
N ASN A 55 -59.91 107.27 -38.16
CA ASN A 55 -60.02 106.56 -36.88
C ASN A 55 -60.17 105.02 -37.02
N GLU A 56 -60.61 104.52 -38.17
CA GLU A 56 -60.64 103.09 -38.49
C GLU A 56 -59.29 102.60 -39.01
N LEU A 57 -58.57 103.41 -39.79
CA LEU A 57 -57.23 103.14 -40.27
C LEU A 57 -56.20 103.11 -39.12
N ASP A 58 -56.27 104.07 -38.20
CA ASP A 58 -55.38 104.11 -37.03
C ASP A 58 -55.54 102.84 -36.16
N LYS A 59 -56.78 102.44 -35.89
CA LYS A 59 -57.07 101.18 -35.17
C LYS A 59 -56.58 99.96 -35.93
N ALA A 60 -56.79 99.89 -37.24
CA ALA A 60 -56.28 98.79 -38.05
C ALA A 60 -54.73 98.72 -38.04
N GLN A 61 -54.04 99.86 -37.88
CA GLN A 61 -52.59 99.89 -37.71
C GLN A 61 -52.16 99.47 -36.30
N GLU A 62 -52.86 99.89 -35.24
CA GLU A 62 -52.62 99.40 -33.86
C GLU A 62 -52.88 97.88 -33.74
N GLU A 63 -53.97 97.38 -34.33
CA GLU A 63 -54.29 95.95 -34.37
C GLU A 63 -53.26 95.15 -35.19
N LEU A 64 -52.83 95.66 -36.35
CA LEU A 64 -51.80 95.02 -37.18
C LEU A 64 -50.42 94.99 -36.50
N THR A 65 -50.01 96.10 -35.86
CA THR A 65 -48.72 96.14 -35.14
C THR A 65 -48.74 95.25 -33.89
N GLY A 66 -49.86 95.22 -33.16
CA GLY A 66 -50.08 94.27 -32.06
C GLY A 66 -50.07 92.81 -32.51
N ALA A 67 -50.70 92.50 -33.64
CA ALA A 67 -50.71 91.15 -34.22
C ALA A 67 -49.31 90.71 -34.69
N ASN A 68 -48.54 91.61 -35.34
CA ASN A 68 -47.16 91.33 -35.76
C ASN A 68 -46.24 91.10 -34.56
N ALA A 69 -46.34 91.91 -33.50
CA ALA A 69 -45.55 91.70 -32.28
C ALA A 69 -45.88 90.37 -31.58
N GLN A 70 -47.16 89.95 -31.59
CA GLN A 70 -47.56 88.62 -31.12
C GLN A 70 -47.04 87.51 -32.05
N LEU A 71 -46.99 87.72 -33.36
CA LEU A 71 -46.44 86.74 -34.31
C LEU A 71 -44.94 86.52 -34.04
N GLU A 72 -44.14 87.59 -33.92
CA GLU A 72 -42.71 87.50 -33.59
C GLU A 72 -42.47 86.76 -32.26
N GLU A 73 -43.28 87.02 -31.23
CA GLU A 73 -43.20 86.32 -29.94
C GLU A 73 -43.49 84.81 -30.07
N LYS A 74 -44.43 84.44 -30.96
CA LYS A 74 -44.79 83.04 -31.23
C LYS A 74 -43.74 82.35 -32.10
N GLU A 75 -43.24 82.98 -33.14
CA GLU A 75 -42.17 82.45 -33.99
C GLU A 75 -40.90 82.20 -33.17
N LYS A 76 -40.51 83.14 -32.31
CA LYS A 76 -39.38 82.94 -31.38
C LYS A 76 -39.61 81.73 -30.46
N LYS A 77 -40.81 81.57 -29.88
CA LYS A 77 -41.14 80.41 -29.02
C LYS A 77 -41.17 79.09 -29.77
N VAL A 78 -41.53 79.09 -31.06
CA VAL A 78 -41.42 77.92 -31.93
C VAL A 78 -39.94 77.60 -32.17
N GLN A 79 -39.10 78.57 -32.51
CA GLN A 79 -37.65 78.35 -32.70
C GLN A 79 -36.96 77.83 -31.43
N GLU A 80 -37.32 78.34 -30.25
CA GLU A 80 -36.82 77.86 -28.95
C GLU A 80 -37.23 76.39 -28.71
N ALA A 81 -38.49 76.02 -29.00
CA ALA A 81 -38.99 74.65 -28.87
C ALA A 81 -38.40 73.69 -29.92
N GLU A 82 -38.22 74.12 -31.17
CA GLU A 82 -37.56 73.34 -32.24
C GLU A 82 -36.09 73.05 -31.90
N ALA A 83 -35.37 74.04 -31.31
CA ALA A 83 -34.02 73.85 -30.83
C ALA A 83 -33.95 72.86 -29.64
N GLU A 84 -34.90 72.92 -28.70
CA GLU A 84 -34.99 71.96 -27.60
C GLU A 84 -35.30 70.54 -28.11
N VAL A 85 -36.27 70.37 -29.02
CA VAL A 85 -36.59 69.08 -29.66
C VAL A 85 -35.39 68.53 -30.44
N ALA A 86 -34.64 69.37 -31.16
CA ALA A 86 -33.42 68.96 -31.85
C ALA A 86 -32.31 68.51 -30.88
N ALA A 87 -32.18 69.15 -29.71
CA ALA A 87 -31.24 68.73 -28.66
C ALA A 87 -31.68 67.42 -27.99
N LEU A 88 -32.97 67.26 -27.70
CA LEU A 88 -33.54 66.04 -27.12
C LEU A 88 -33.41 64.84 -28.08
N ASN A 89 -33.68 65.01 -29.38
CA ASN A 89 -33.51 63.94 -30.36
C ASN A 89 -32.05 63.46 -30.47
N ARG A 90 -31.06 64.37 -30.41
CA ARG A 90 -29.63 63.99 -30.34
C ARG A 90 -29.30 63.24 -29.05
N ARG A 91 -29.90 63.62 -27.92
CA ARG A 91 -29.72 62.93 -26.64
C ARG A 91 -30.36 61.54 -26.64
N ILE A 92 -31.50 61.36 -27.31
CA ILE A 92 -32.15 60.06 -27.51
C ILE A 92 -31.22 59.14 -28.31
N GLN A 93 -30.70 59.59 -29.46
CA GLN A 93 -29.77 58.81 -30.28
C GLN A 93 -28.51 58.35 -29.52
N LEU A 94 -27.91 59.22 -28.71
CA LEU A 94 -26.75 58.86 -27.88
C LEU A 94 -27.11 57.82 -26.79
N LEU A 95 -28.29 57.94 -26.18
CA LEU A 95 -28.79 56.96 -25.20
C LEU A 95 -29.18 55.62 -25.85
N GLU A 96 -29.64 55.63 -27.10
CA GLU A 96 -29.90 54.43 -27.89
C GLU A 96 -28.59 53.72 -28.24
N GLU A 97 -27.57 54.42 -28.74
CA GLU A 97 -26.24 53.86 -29.00
C GLU A 97 -25.59 53.28 -27.72
N ASP A 98 -25.66 53.98 -26.59
CA ASP A 98 -25.10 53.51 -25.32
C ASP A 98 -25.90 52.34 -24.72
N PHE A 99 -27.20 52.26 -24.99
CA PHE A 99 -28.04 51.12 -24.62
C PHE A 99 -27.72 49.88 -25.45
N GLU A 100 -27.60 49.98 -26.78
CA GLU A 100 -27.18 48.88 -27.65
C GLU A 100 -25.79 48.34 -27.24
N ARG A 101 -24.83 49.23 -26.95
CA ARG A 101 -23.52 48.87 -26.40
C ARG A 101 -23.61 48.15 -25.05
N ALA A 102 -24.56 48.52 -24.20
CA ALA A 102 -24.76 47.88 -22.91
C ALA A 102 -25.40 46.49 -23.05
N GLU A 103 -26.38 46.32 -23.94
CA GLU A 103 -27.00 45.01 -24.24
C GLU A 103 -25.99 44.04 -24.87
N GLU A 104 -25.16 44.48 -25.82
CA GLU A 104 -24.17 43.59 -26.44
C GLU A 104 -23.06 43.19 -25.46
N ARG A 105 -22.62 44.10 -24.57
CA ARG A 105 -21.73 43.78 -23.45
C ARG A 105 -22.36 42.78 -22.47
N LEU A 106 -23.64 42.97 -22.12
CA LEU A 106 -24.37 42.08 -21.23
C LEU A 106 -24.50 40.68 -21.83
N LYS A 107 -24.83 40.58 -23.12
CA LYS A 107 -24.92 39.32 -23.85
C LYS A 107 -23.60 38.55 -23.79
N ILE A 108 -22.48 39.18 -24.15
CA ILE A 108 -21.15 38.56 -24.11
C ILE A 108 -20.76 38.14 -22.67
N ALA A 109 -21.18 38.90 -21.66
CA ALA A 109 -20.97 38.54 -20.26
C ALA A 109 -21.81 37.32 -19.83
N THR A 110 -23.07 37.21 -20.29
CA THR A 110 -23.92 36.05 -20.01
C THR A 110 -23.47 34.78 -20.73
N GLU A 111 -23.05 34.88 -22.00
CA GLU A 111 -22.51 33.73 -22.76
C GLU A 111 -21.27 33.16 -22.06
N LYS A 112 -20.33 34.02 -21.64
CA LYS A 112 -19.13 33.61 -20.88
C LYS A 112 -19.44 33.05 -19.49
N LEU A 113 -20.47 33.55 -18.83
CA LEU A 113 -20.91 33.02 -17.53
C LEU A 113 -21.47 31.60 -17.67
N GLU A 114 -22.19 31.33 -18.75
CA GLU A 114 -22.74 30.01 -19.05
C GLU A 114 -21.63 29.01 -19.43
N GLU A 115 -20.67 29.41 -20.28
CA GLU A 115 -19.45 28.62 -20.59
C GLU A 115 -18.64 28.28 -19.32
N ALA A 116 -18.44 29.27 -18.44
CA ALA A 116 -17.73 29.08 -17.18
C ALA A 116 -18.50 28.13 -16.23
N SER A 117 -19.82 28.23 -16.18
CA SER A 117 -20.67 27.34 -15.37
C SER A 117 -20.62 25.90 -15.87
N GLN A 118 -20.71 25.67 -17.19
CA GLN A 118 -20.60 24.33 -17.77
C GLN A 118 -19.22 23.71 -17.49
N THR A 119 -18.15 24.51 -17.64
CA THR A 119 -16.78 24.07 -17.32
C THR A 119 -16.62 23.71 -15.84
N ALA A 120 -17.28 24.44 -14.93
CA ALA A 120 -17.28 24.15 -13.50
C ALA A 120 -18.05 22.86 -13.16
N ASP A 121 -19.24 22.67 -13.73
CA ASP A 121 -20.05 21.44 -13.57
C ASP A 121 -19.29 20.19 -14.05
N GLU A 122 -18.57 20.29 -15.18
CA GLU A 122 -17.73 19.19 -15.67
C GLU A 122 -16.53 18.94 -14.75
N SER A 123 -15.86 19.99 -14.27
CA SER A 123 -14.77 19.88 -13.30
C SER A 123 -15.22 19.20 -12.00
N GLU A 124 -16.41 19.53 -11.47
CA GLU A 124 -16.95 18.92 -10.26
C GLU A 124 -17.34 17.44 -10.48
N ARG A 125 -17.84 17.08 -11.67
CA ARG A 125 -18.10 15.67 -12.04
C ARG A 125 -16.80 14.86 -12.09
N VAL A 126 -15.75 15.37 -12.73
CA VAL A 126 -14.44 14.71 -12.77
C VAL A 126 -13.89 14.54 -11.36
N ARG A 127 -13.87 15.60 -10.54
CA ARG A 127 -13.41 15.54 -9.14
C ARG A 127 -14.16 14.46 -8.34
N LYS A 128 -15.49 14.35 -8.47
CA LYS A 128 -16.29 13.31 -7.78
C LYS A 128 -16.00 11.89 -8.27
N VAL A 129 -15.78 11.69 -9.58
CA VAL A 129 -15.39 10.37 -10.12
C VAL A 129 -14.02 9.96 -9.56
N MET A 130 -13.07 10.89 -9.56
CA MET A 130 -11.74 10.69 -8.97
C MET A 130 -11.82 10.39 -7.46
N GLU A 131 -12.56 11.17 -6.68
CA GLU A 131 -12.74 10.97 -5.24
C GLU A 131 -13.31 9.57 -4.91
N ASN A 132 -14.36 9.14 -5.62
CA ASN A 132 -14.93 7.80 -5.44
C ASN A 132 -13.95 6.69 -5.81
N ARG A 133 -13.11 6.90 -6.84
CA ARG A 133 -12.05 5.95 -7.21
C ARG A 133 -10.93 5.91 -6.16
N SER A 134 -10.52 7.05 -5.61
CA SER A 134 -9.50 7.13 -4.55
C SER A 134 -9.89 6.30 -3.33
N LEU A 135 -11.16 6.37 -2.92
CA LEU A 135 -11.69 5.58 -1.82
C LEU A 135 -11.70 4.06 -2.12
N GLN A 136 -11.97 3.67 -3.38
CA GLN A 136 -11.94 2.26 -3.80
C GLN A 136 -10.50 1.72 -3.87
N ASP A 137 -9.56 2.51 -4.39
CA ASP A 137 -8.14 2.13 -4.47
C ASP A 137 -7.49 2.12 -3.07
N GLU A 138 -7.85 3.04 -2.15
CA GLU A 138 -7.48 2.99 -0.73
C GLU A 138 -8.03 1.71 -0.03
N GLU A 139 -9.29 1.35 -0.26
CA GLU A 139 -9.86 0.12 0.30
C GLU A 139 -9.16 -1.13 -0.25
N ARG A 140 -8.88 -1.16 -1.56
CA ARG A 140 -8.16 -2.26 -2.23
C ARG A 140 -6.73 -2.40 -1.71
N VAL A 141 -6.00 -1.30 -1.52
CA VAL A 141 -4.69 -1.29 -0.85
C VAL A 141 -4.79 -1.90 0.54
N TYR A 142 -5.77 -1.50 1.35
CA TYR A 142 -5.96 -2.03 2.70
C TYR A 142 -6.25 -3.54 2.71
N GLN A 143 -7.12 -4.02 1.81
CA GLN A 143 -7.42 -5.45 1.65
C GLN A 143 -6.18 -6.25 1.22
N LEU A 144 -5.41 -5.77 0.24
CA LEU A 144 -4.18 -6.42 -0.23
C LEU A 144 -3.08 -6.42 0.84
N GLU A 145 -2.95 -5.34 1.62
CA GLU A 145 -2.01 -5.27 2.75
C GLU A 145 -2.41 -6.18 3.92
N ALA A 146 -3.69 -6.55 4.06
CA ALA A 146 -4.14 -7.56 5.02
C ALA A 146 -3.81 -8.97 4.51
N GLN A 147 -4.16 -9.28 3.26
CA GLN A 147 -3.86 -10.56 2.60
C GLN A 147 -2.35 -10.85 2.57
N LEU A 148 -1.51 -9.84 2.33
CA LEU A 148 -0.05 -10.00 2.34
C LEU A 148 0.48 -10.39 3.73
N LYS A 149 -0.06 -9.80 4.80
CA LYS A 149 0.32 -10.14 6.19
C LYS A 149 -0.16 -11.54 6.58
N GLU A 150 -1.36 -11.94 6.16
CA GLU A 150 -1.89 -13.29 6.39
C GLU A 150 -1.04 -14.34 5.64
N ALA A 151 -0.74 -14.13 4.37
CA ALA A 151 0.12 -15.02 3.58
C ALA A 151 1.55 -15.12 4.15
N GLN A 152 2.10 -14.03 4.68
CA GLN A 152 3.40 -14.03 5.37
C GLN A 152 3.38 -14.86 6.65
N LEU A 153 2.36 -14.69 7.50
CA LEU A 153 2.21 -15.47 8.74
C LEU A 153 2.04 -16.97 8.45
N LEU A 154 1.24 -17.32 7.44
CA LEU A 154 1.08 -18.71 7.01
C LEU A 154 2.38 -19.31 6.46
N ALA A 155 3.15 -18.56 5.66
CA ALA A 155 4.45 -19.01 5.15
C ALA A 155 5.46 -19.25 6.30
N GLU A 156 5.57 -18.31 7.24
CA GLU A 156 6.42 -18.50 8.43
C GLU A 156 5.97 -19.69 9.30
N GLU A 157 4.67 -19.95 9.41
CA GLU A 157 4.16 -21.13 10.10
C GLU A 157 4.47 -22.44 9.36
N ALA A 158 4.38 -22.45 8.03
CA ALA A 158 4.73 -23.61 7.21
C ALA A 158 6.23 -23.93 7.30
N ASP A 159 7.10 -22.91 7.24
CA ASP A 159 8.55 -23.06 7.41
C ASP A 159 8.91 -23.61 8.80
N ARG A 160 8.28 -23.12 9.88
CA ARG A 160 8.49 -23.66 11.24
C ARG A 160 8.08 -25.14 11.34
N LYS A 161 6.94 -25.51 10.76
CA LYS A 161 6.45 -26.90 10.71
C LYS A 161 7.38 -27.80 9.88
N TYR A 162 7.89 -27.30 8.76
CA TYR A 162 8.91 -27.97 7.94
C TYR A 162 10.19 -28.22 8.75
N ASP A 163 10.73 -27.21 9.43
CA ASP A 163 11.94 -27.31 10.23
C ASP A 163 11.80 -28.31 11.39
N GLU A 164 10.63 -28.36 12.05
CA GLU A 164 10.36 -29.34 13.12
C GLU A 164 10.31 -30.78 12.59
N VAL A 165 9.65 -31.02 11.45
CA VAL A 165 9.53 -32.37 10.86
C VAL A 165 10.85 -32.82 10.22
N ALA A 166 11.61 -31.92 9.60
CA ALA A 166 12.93 -32.22 9.05
C ALA A 166 13.94 -32.61 10.16
N ARG A 167 13.90 -31.95 11.32
CA ARG A 167 14.73 -32.32 12.48
C ARG A 167 14.31 -33.66 13.08
N LYS A 168 13.01 -33.99 13.11
CA LYS A 168 12.52 -35.32 13.51
C LYS A 168 13.01 -36.40 12.55
N LEU A 169 12.86 -36.18 11.24
CA LEU A 169 13.35 -37.11 10.21
C LEU A 169 14.83 -37.44 10.42
N ALA A 170 15.69 -36.42 10.55
CA ALA A 170 17.12 -36.63 10.77
C ALA A 170 17.47 -37.34 12.11
N MET A 171 16.59 -37.29 13.11
CA MET A 171 16.75 -38.10 14.34
C MET A 171 16.35 -39.55 14.11
N VAL A 172 15.17 -39.80 13.52
CA VAL A 172 14.66 -41.15 13.26
C VAL A 172 15.51 -41.89 12.22
N GLU A 173 16.04 -41.20 11.20
CA GLU A 173 17.03 -41.76 10.25
C GLU A 173 18.29 -42.25 10.98
N ALA A 174 18.80 -41.46 11.94
CA ALA A 174 19.97 -41.82 12.73
C ALA A 174 19.66 -42.90 13.80
N ASP A 175 18.42 -43.01 14.27
CA ASP A 175 17.96 -44.09 15.15
C ASP A 175 17.78 -45.40 14.36
N LEU A 176 17.26 -45.34 13.13
CA LEU A 176 17.14 -46.46 12.18
C LEU A 176 18.51 -47.06 11.86
N GLU A 177 19.50 -46.24 11.48
CA GLU A 177 20.87 -46.70 11.21
C GLU A 177 21.44 -47.52 12.39
N ARG A 178 21.20 -47.07 13.63
CA ARG A 178 21.61 -47.78 14.85
C ARG A 178 20.80 -49.03 15.16
N ALA A 179 19.52 -49.09 14.77
CA ALA A 179 18.70 -50.28 14.88
C ALA A 179 19.11 -51.35 13.85
N GLU A 180 19.43 -50.94 12.62
CA GLU A 180 19.96 -51.81 11.57
C GLU A 180 21.36 -52.35 11.93
N GLU A 181 22.29 -51.50 12.39
CA GLU A 181 23.59 -51.96 12.92
C GLU A 181 23.43 -52.99 14.04
N ARG A 182 22.46 -52.80 14.96
CA ARG A 182 22.16 -53.74 16.04
C ARG A 182 21.59 -55.06 15.52
N ALA A 183 20.69 -55.01 14.54
CA ALA A 183 20.13 -56.20 13.90
C ALA A 183 21.20 -57.01 13.14
N GLU A 184 22.05 -56.35 12.34
CA GLU A 184 23.15 -57.02 11.63
C GLU A 184 24.18 -57.62 12.60
N ALA A 185 24.55 -56.90 13.67
CA ALA A 185 25.42 -57.45 14.70
C ALA A 185 24.82 -58.70 15.38
N GLY A 186 23.50 -58.68 15.61
CA GLY A 186 22.75 -59.82 16.14
C GLY A 186 22.76 -61.02 15.19
N GLU A 187 22.45 -60.83 13.91
CA GLU A 187 22.44 -61.89 12.90
C GLU A 187 23.82 -62.52 12.68
N ASN A 188 24.89 -61.70 12.67
CA ASN A 188 26.26 -62.23 12.63
C ASN A 188 26.57 -63.11 13.85
N LYS A 189 26.13 -62.71 15.06
CA LYS A 189 26.34 -63.49 16.30
C LYS A 189 25.51 -64.78 16.31
N ILE A 190 24.32 -64.80 15.72
CA ILE A 190 23.52 -66.02 15.50
C ILE A 190 24.31 -67.02 14.64
N VAL A 191 24.83 -66.59 13.49
CA VAL A 191 25.59 -67.46 12.57
C VAL A 191 26.84 -68.04 13.24
N GLU A 192 27.53 -67.27 14.09
CA GLU A 192 28.64 -67.79 14.90
C GLU A 192 28.18 -68.91 15.86
N LEU A 193 27.08 -68.71 16.60
CA LEU A 193 26.59 -69.66 17.60
C LEU A 193 26.00 -70.93 16.96
N GLU A 194 25.34 -70.81 15.81
CA GLU A 194 24.85 -71.96 15.04
C GLU A 194 26.01 -72.83 14.50
N GLU A 195 27.11 -72.21 14.05
CA GLU A 195 28.32 -72.94 13.63
C GLU A 195 29.05 -73.57 14.83
N GLU A 196 29.14 -72.88 15.98
CA GLU A 196 29.64 -73.48 17.23
C GLU A 196 28.80 -74.69 17.64
N LEU A 197 27.46 -74.60 17.63
CA LEU A 197 26.56 -75.73 17.90
C LEU A 197 26.78 -76.88 16.93
N ARG A 198 26.96 -76.59 15.65
CA ARG A 198 27.23 -77.59 14.61
C ARG A 198 28.55 -78.31 14.88
N VAL A 199 29.61 -77.60 15.30
CA VAL A 199 30.91 -78.22 15.63
C VAL A 199 30.82 -79.03 16.92
N VAL A 200 30.31 -78.45 18.01
CA VAL A 200 30.19 -79.13 19.31
C VAL A 200 29.27 -80.36 19.22
N GLY A 201 28.14 -80.26 18.50
CA GLY A 201 27.21 -81.37 18.27
C GLY A 201 27.76 -82.50 17.38
N ASN A 202 28.76 -82.23 16.54
CA ASN A 202 29.49 -83.28 15.81
C ASN A 202 30.55 -83.96 16.69
N ASN A 203 31.21 -83.21 17.57
CA ASN A 203 32.11 -83.78 18.58
C ASN A 203 31.34 -84.66 19.58
N LEU A 204 30.15 -84.23 20.02
CA LEU A 204 29.25 -84.99 20.90
C LEU A 204 28.94 -86.37 20.30
N LYS A 205 28.42 -86.42 19.07
CA LYS A 205 28.12 -87.68 18.36
C LYS A 205 29.33 -88.57 18.17
N SER A 206 30.51 -87.98 18.01
CA SER A 206 31.77 -88.73 17.87
C SER A 206 32.18 -89.39 19.20
N LEU A 207 31.95 -88.72 20.33
CA LEU A 207 32.17 -89.26 21.68
C LEU A 207 31.11 -90.29 22.09
N GLU A 208 29.82 -90.05 21.80
CA GLU A 208 28.74 -91.04 22.01
C GLU A 208 29.07 -92.38 21.32
N VAL A 209 29.51 -92.31 20.06
CA VAL A 209 29.94 -93.46 19.24
C VAL A 209 31.32 -94.02 19.67
N SER A 210 32.06 -93.32 20.53
CA SER A 210 33.31 -93.81 21.14
C SER A 210 33.03 -94.54 22.46
N GLU A 211 32.18 -93.96 23.31
CA GLU A 211 31.70 -94.56 24.56
C GLU A 211 30.98 -95.89 24.28
N GLU A 212 30.10 -95.95 23.27
CA GLU A 212 29.42 -97.19 22.89
C GLU A 212 30.44 -98.31 22.55
N LYS A 213 31.53 -97.98 21.84
CA LYS A 213 32.62 -98.92 21.53
C LYS A 213 33.51 -99.24 22.73
N ALA A 214 33.58 -98.38 23.72
CA ALA A 214 34.29 -98.66 24.97
C ALA A 214 33.48 -99.64 25.84
N LEU A 215 32.16 -99.44 25.94
CA LEU A 215 31.23 -100.36 26.61
C LEU A 215 31.20 -101.75 25.94
N GLN A 216 31.11 -101.80 24.60
CA GLN A 216 31.21 -103.07 23.85
C GLN A 216 32.54 -103.81 24.06
N ARG A 217 33.64 -103.08 24.31
CA ARG A 217 34.93 -103.68 24.68
C ARG A 217 34.94 -104.18 26.12
N GLU A 218 34.43 -103.39 27.07
CA GLU A 218 34.22 -103.78 28.47
C GLU A 218 33.45 -105.11 28.60
N ASP A 219 32.28 -105.24 27.96
CA ASP A 219 31.52 -106.50 27.91
C ASP A 219 32.37 -107.68 27.42
N SER A 220 33.19 -107.45 26.37
CA SER A 220 34.06 -108.47 25.79
C SER A 220 35.23 -108.85 26.69
N TYR A 221 35.70 -107.94 27.54
CA TYR A 221 36.75 -108.19 28.53
C TYR A 221 36.20 -108.88 29.78
N GLU A 222 35.00 -108.52 30.26
CA GLU A 222 34.34 -109.21 31.38
C GLU A 222 34.12 -110.70 31.06
N GLU A 223 33.62 -111.02 29.86
CA GLU A 223 33.41 -112.42 29.45
C GLU A 223 34.75 -113.16 29.26
N GLN A 224 35.80 -112.49 28.77
CA GLN A 224 37.16 -113.07 28.75
C GLN A 224 37.72 -113.34 30.16
N ILE A 225 37.54 -112.41 31.10
CA ILE A 225 37.92 -112.56 32.52
C ILE A 225 37.17 -113.73 33.14
N ARG A 226 35.87 -113.87 32.84
CA ARG A 226 35.01 -114.96 33.31
C ARG A 226 35.51 -116.33 32.79
N LEU A 227 35.77 -116.43 31.49
CA LEU A 227 36.29 -117.65 30.85
C LEU A 227 37.68 -118.03 31.35
N LEU A 228 38.59 -117.05 31.49
CA LEU A 228 39.93 -117.27 32.06
C LEU A 228 39.88 -117.66 33.54
N THR A 229 38.98 -117.07 34.32
CA THR A 229 38.77 -117.42 35.74
C THR A 229 38.22 -118.84 35.89
N GLN A 230 37.30 -119.26 35.01
CA GLN A 230 36.83 -120.65 34.97
C GLN A 230 37.98 -121.62 34.64
N ARG A 231 38.72 -121.37 33.55
CA ARG A 231 39.86 -122.22 33.17
C ARG A 231 40.95 -122.27 34.23
N LEU A 232 41.24 -121.13 34.89
CA LEU A 232 42.17 -121.07 36.01
C LEU A 232 41.72 -121.98 37.16
N LYS A 233 40.43 -121.98 37.49
CA LYS A 233 39.86 -122.82 38.55
C LYS A 233 39.88 -124.31 38.18
N GLU A 234 39.65 -124.64 36.92
CA GLU A 234 39.80 -126.00 36.38
C GLU A 234 41.27 -126.46 36.42
N ALA A 235 42.22 -125.60 36.04
CA ALA A 235 43.66 -125.88 36.13
C ALA A 235 44.16 -125.98 37.58
N GLU A 236 43.73 -125.09 38.48
CA GLU A 236 44.08 -125.10 39.91
C GLU A 236 43.54 -126.35 40.62
N THR A 237 42.29 -126.76 40.32
CA THR A 237 41.73 -128.00 40.89
C THR A 237 42.38 -129.26 40.31
N ARG A 238 42.75 -129.27 39.02
CA ARG A 238 43.55 -130.35 38.41
C ARG A 238 44.94 -130.42 39.05
N ALA A 239 45.60 -129.28 39.24
CA ALA A 239 46.87 -129.17 39.95
C ALA A 239 46.77 -129.70 41.39
N GLU A 240 45.78 -129.28 42.16
CA GLU A 240 45.58 -129.78 43.53
C GLU A 240 45.31 -131.29 43.58
N PHE A 241 44.51 -131.84 42.66
CA PHE A 241 44.26 -133.28 42.62
C PHE A 241 45.53 -134.08 42.31
N ALA A 242 46.32 -133.62 41.33
CA ALA A 242 47.62 -134.19 41.01
C ALA A 242 48.60 -134.02 42.18
N GLU A 243 48.68 -132.86 42.82
CA GLU A 243 49.55 -132.61 43.97
C GLU A 243 49.17 -133.41 45.22
N ARG A 244 47.88 -133.64 45.47
CA ARG A 244 47.40 -134.55 46.54
C ARG A 244 47.80 -136.00 46.24
N SER A 245 47.75 -136.40 44.96
CA SER A 245 48.23 -137.71 44.50
C SER A 245 49.76 -137.84 44.64
N VAL A 246 50.51 -136.79 44.25
CA VAL A 246 51.96 -136.67 44.54
C VAL A 246 52.22 -136.73 46.03
N GLN A 247 51.44 -136.06 46.88
CA GLN A 247 51.62 -136.11 48.34
C GLN A 247 51.26 -137.47 48.96
N LYS A 248 50.34 -138.24 48.36
CA LYS A 248 50.06 -139.62 48.78
C LYS A 248 51.24 -140.52 48.44
N LEU A 249 51.68 -140.53 47.17
CA LEU A 249 52.85 -141.27 46.71
C LEU A 249 54.16 -140.78 47.36
N GLN A 250 54.26 -139.49 47.73
CA GLN A 250 55.33 -138.92 48.55
C GLN A 250 55.16 -139.21 50.03
N LYS A 251 54.01 -139.67 50.53
CA LYS A 251 53.88 -140.18 51.90
C LYS A 251 54.08 -141.68 51.95
N GLU A 252 53.81 -142.43 50.89
CA GLU A 252 54.31 -143.78 50.70
C GLU A 252 55.83 -143.73 50.58
N THR A 253 56.37 -142.96 49.62
CA THR A 253 57.80 -142.62 49.60
C THR A 253 58.28 -141.65 50.67
N SER A 254 57.48 -141.24 51.69
CA SER A 254 57.93 -140.54 52.93
C SER A 254 57.66 -141.09 54.31
N TRP A 255 56.92 -142.17 54.35
CA TRP A 255 57.30 -143.37 55.05
C TRP A 255 58.68 -143.87 54.53
N PHE A 256 59.11 -143.34 53.35
CA PHE A 256 60.48 -143.11 52.83
C PHE A 256 61.27 -141.53 52.82
N MET A 257 60.87 -140.10 52.47
CA MET A 257 61.42 -138.49 52.11
C MET A 257 60.79 -136.65 52.23
N ARG A 258 60.47 -135.23 51.39
CA ARG A 258 59.82 -133.36 51.36
C ARG A 258 59.52 -131.62 50.27
N LYS A 259 58.99 -130.00 50.27
CA LYS A 259 58.62 -128.33 49.26
C LYS A 259 58.04 -126.33 49.28
N LYS A 260 57.81 -124.92 48.37
CA LYS A 260 57.21 -123.03 48.29
C LYS A 260 56.83 -121.39 47.10
N ASN A 261 56.34 -119.79 47.11
CA ASN A 261 55.76 -118.17 46.15
C ASN A 261 55.54 -116.11 46.14
N THR A 262 55.02 -114.76 45.28
CA THR A 262 54.78 -112.78 45.16
C THR A 262 54.04 -111.17 44.10
N LYS A 263 53.72 -109.51 44.11
CA LYS A 263 53.19 -107.86 43.13
C LYS A 263 52.91 -105.81 43.20
N GLN A 264 52.40 -104.29 42.66
CA GLN A 264 51.62 -102.77 41.68
C GLN A 264 51.60 -100.71 41.43
N PHE A 265 50.78 -99.37 40.81
CA PHE A 265 50.74 -97.44 40.43
C PHE A 265 49.68 -95.81 39.70
N LEU A 266 49.68 -94.14 39.44
CA LEU A 266 48.76 -92.55 38.72
C LEU A 266 48.66 -90.48 38.52
N LYS A 267 48.00 -89.17 37.67
CA LYS A 267 47.49 -87.25 37.59
C LYS A 267 47.10 -85.54 36.47
N ASN A 268 46.69 -83.90 36.53
CA ASN A 268 46.07 -82.27 35.59
C ASN A 268 45.99 -80.18 35.51
N TRP A 269 45.27 -78.85 34.77
CA TRP A 269 45.24 -76.89 34.47
C TRP A 269 44.21 -75.17 33.90
N THR A 270 44.32 -73.54 33.52
CA THR A 270 43.39 -71.83 33.08
C THR A 270 43.60 -69.89 32.45
N ARG A 271 43.10 -68.31 32.06
CA ARG A 271 42.11 -66.62 31.72
C ARG A 271 42.28 -64.67 31.07
N LEU A 272 41.78 -63.10 30.67
CA LEU A 272 40.74 -61.47 30.28
C LEU A 272 40.85 -59.44 29.78
N SER A 273 40.01 -58.07 29.27
CA SER A 273 40.02 -56.13 28.90
C SER A 273 38.98 -54.45 28.26
N LYS A 274 39.01 -52.77 28.05
CA LYS A 274 38.14 -51.12 27.37
C LYS A 274 38.29 -49.08 27.13
N ASN A 275 37.78 -47.52 26.72
CA ASN A 275 36.79 -45.93 26.12
C ASN A 275 36.87 -43.92 25.64
N TYR A 276 36.00 -42.52 25.27
CA TYR A 276 35.93 -40.69 24.54
C TYR A 276 35.13 -38.77 24.58
N PRO A 277 34.96 -37.31 23.74
CA PRO A 277 34.59 -35.38 23.69
C PRO A 277 33.65 -33.73 22.84
N ALA A 278 33.65 -32.06 22.71
CA ALA A 278 32.72 -30.39 22.17
C ALA A 278 32.91 -28.43 21.55
N THR A 279 32.41 -26.86 21.18
CA THR A 279 31.43 -25.14 20.98
C THR A 279 31.32 -23.41 19.90
N ASP A 280 30.86 -21.82 19.59
CA ASP A 280 30.15 -19.99 19.68
C ASP A 280 29.74 -18.25 18.63
N VAL A 281 29.20 -16.66 18.72
CA VAL A 281 28.63 -15.01 17.77
C VAL A 281 28.37 -12.96 17.90
N PHE A 282 27.85 -11.44 17.40
CA PHE A 282 27.05 -9.88 16.47
C PHE A 282 26.99 -7.82 16.40
N GLN A 283 26.43 -6.28 15.94
CA GLN A 283 25.48 -4.74 15.16
C GLN A 283 25.54 -2.69 14.91
N GLU A 284 24.95 -1.16 14.47
CA GLU A 284 23.91 0.36 13.78
C GLU A 284 23.87 2.41 13.44
N LEU A 285 22.99 3.72 12.85
CA LEU A 285 22.89 5.64 12.43
C LEU A 285 21.73 7.28 11.91
N HIS A 286 21.72 8.93 11.55
CA HIS A 286 20.69 10.57 11.20
C HIS A 286 20.60 12.46 10.35
N ARG A 287 19.72 13.88 10.23
CA ARG A 287 19.43 15.64 9.34
C ARG A 287 18.44 17.45 9.41
N ILE A 288 17.98 18.99 8.88
CA ILE A 288 17.82 20.73 7.95
C ILE A 288 16.81 22.55 7.89
N ALA A 289 16.68 24.06 7.15
CA ALA A 289 15.77 25.81 7.03
C ALA A 289 15.54 27.63 6.05
N ALA A 290 14.69 29.09 5.98
CA ALA A 290 14.40 30.84 5.10
C ALA A 290 13.46 32.70 5.11
N ALA A 291 13.26 34.17 4.29
CA ALA A 291 12.41 35.95 4.23
C ALA A 291 12.10 37.73 3.20
N LYS A 292 11.31 39.22 3.18
CA LYS A 292 10.94 40.94 2.26
C LYS A 292 10.08 42.81 2.34
N ASP A 293 9.86 44.27 1.52
CA ASP A 293 9.16 46.12 1.50
C ASP A 293 8.48 47.72 0.37
N SER A 294 7.99 49.34 0.40
CA SER A 294 7.42 50.98 -0.57
C SER A 294 6.66 52.91 -0.51
N GLN A 295 6.34 54.33 -1.37
CA GLN A 295 5.50 56.13 -1.43
C GLN A 295 5.24 57.95 -2.42
N GLN A 296 4.34 59.39 -2.53
CA GLN A 296 4.15 61.22 -3.27
C GLN A 296 2.95 62.90 -3.60
N THR A 297 2.90 64.52 -4.09
CA THR A 297 1.80 66.11 -4.58
C THR A 297 1.69 68.15 -5.01
N SER A 298 0.75 69.42 -5.60
CA SER A 298 0.51 71.38 -5.87
C SER A 298 -0.53 72.94 -6.76
N LEU A 299 -0.82 74.61 -6.81
CA LEU A 299 -1.71 76.17 -7.67
C LEU A 299 -2.05 78.22 -7.63
N LEU A 300 -2.60 79.74 -8.18
CA LEU A 300 -3.33 81.27 -9.20
C LEU A 300 -4.06 83.23 -9.13
N ASP A 301 -4.52 84.59 -10.01
CA ASP A 301 -5.20 86.47 -10.03
C ASP A 301 -5.76 88.10 -11.20
N MET A 302 -6.32 89.67 -11.55
CA MET A 302 -7.09 91.51 -11.52
C MET A 302 -7.61 93.21 -12.61
N LEU A 303 -8.35 94.74 -12.58
CA LEU A 303 -8.65 96.52 -13.42
C LEU A 303 -9.88 98.18 -13.65
N LYS A 304 -10.06 99.76 -14.26
CA LYS A 304 -11.24 101.32 -14.74
C LYS A 304 -11.43 103.39 -15.19
N MET A 305 -12.41 104.70 -15.73
CA MET A 305 -12.67 106.68 -16.12
C MET A 305 -13.82 108.27 -16.91
N LYS A 306 -14.01 109.97 -17.14
CA LYS A 306 -15.10 111.58 -17.77
C LYS A 306 -15.28 113.59 -18.48
N MET A 307 -16.16 115.05 -18.56
CA MET A 307 -16.56 116.84 -19.45
C MET A 307 -17.48 118.77 -19.47
N ARG A 308 -17.97 120.15 -20.38
CA ARG A 308 -18.55 122.10 -20.59
C ARG A 308 -19.50 123.74 -21.59
N GLN A 309 -20.25 125.29 -21.53
CA GLN A 309 -21.06 126.89 -22.48
C GLN A 309 -21.66 128.94 -22.50
N ALA A 310 -22.56 130.18 -23.27
CA ALA A 310 -23.08 132.14 -23.45
C ALA A 310 -24.15 133.68 -24.44
N ARG A 311 -24.74 135.29 -24.42
CA ARG A 311 -25.53 136.91 -25.37
C ARG A 311 -26.43 138.84 -25.37
N GLU A 312 -27.22 140.10 -26.22
CA GLU A 312 -27.69 142.06 -26.51
C GLU A 312 -29.07 143.62 -27.01
N GLU A 313 -29.34 145.30 -27.33
CA GLU A 313 -30.55 146.84 -27.92
C GLU A 313 -30.96 148.94 -28.09
N ALA A 314 -32.02 150.19 -28.66
CA ALA A 314 -32.44 152.13 -29.11
C ALA A 314 -33.76 153.82 -29.23
N GLU A 315 -34.12 155.35 -29.95
CA GLU A 315 -34.99 157.21 -29.91
C GLU A 315 -35.99 158.91 -30.72
N ASN A 316 -36.85 160.35 -30.38
CA ASN A 316 -37.51 162.12 -30.66
C ASN A 316 -37.61 163.12 -29.47
N ALA A 317 -36.43 163.55 -29.01
CA ALA A 317 -36.04 164.83 -28.39
C ALA A 317 -37.04 165.54 -27.44
N LYS A 318 -38.21 165.95 -27.96
CA LYS A 318 -39.47 166.11 -27.23
C LYS A 318 -39.94 164.77 -26.64
N ASP A 319 -41.07 164.29 -27.14
CA ASP A 319 -41.74 163.08 -26.65
C ASP A 319 -41.07 161.81 -27.15
N ASP A 320 -40.54 161.76 -28.37
CA ASP A 320 -39.72 160.62 -28.74
C ASP A 320 -38.38 160.47 -27.97
N ALA A 321 -37.86 161.38 -27.12
CA ALA A 321 -36.69 161.09 -26.25
C ALA A 321 -37.08 160.40 -24.94
N ASP A 322 -38.27 160.69 -24.42
CA ASP A 322 -38.87 159.87 -23.37
C ASP A 322 -39.41 158.56 -23.98
N GLU A 323 -39.90 158.56 -25.23
CA GLU A 323 -40.26 157.35 -25.96
C GLU A 323 -39.02 156.54 -26.35
N ALA A 324 -37.89 157.18 -26.62
CA ALA A 324 -36.57 156.58 -26.82
C ALA A 324 -36.11 155.85 -25.61
N LYS A 325 -36.15 156.57 -24.50
CA LYS A 325 -35.67 156.11 -23.23
C LYS A 325 -36.57 155.01 -22.74
N ARG A 326 -37.88 155.10 -22.98
CA ARG A 326 -38.84 154.04 -22.74
C ARG A 326 -38.63 152.83 -23.65
N LYS A 327 -38.42 153.01 -24.97
CA LYS A 327 -38.07 151.92 -25.89
C LYS A 327 -36.76 151.26 -25.48
N PHE A 328 -35.76 152.04 -25.11
CA PHE A 328 -34.49 151.55 -24.57
C PHE A 328 -34.65 150.83 -23.24
N GLU A 329 -35.47 151.32 -22.29
CA GLU A 329 -35.77 150.64 -21.03
C GLU A 329 -36.57 149.34 -21.26
N GLU A 330 -37.50 149.32 -22.23
CA GLU A 330 -38.23 148.12 -22.64
C GLU A 330 -37.32 147.10 -23.37
N GLU A 331 -36.41 147.52 -24.26
CA GLU A 331 -35.39 146.65 -24.88
C GLU A 331 -34.31 146.19 -23.89
N HIS A 332 -33.88 147.05 -22.96
CA HIS A 332 -32.95 146.68 -21.88
C HIS A 332 -33.57 145.60 -20.99
N LYS A 333 -34.85 145.73 -20.66
CA LYS A 333 -35.56 144.73 -19.87
C LYS A 333 -35.73 143.40 -20.61
N LYS A 334 -36.09 143.42 -21.91
CA LYS A 334 -36.11 142.21 -22.77
C LYS A 334 -34.73 141.56 -22.86
N ARG A 335 -33.68 142.36 -22.95
CA ARG A 335 -32.29 141.91 -22.97
C ARG A 335 -31.90 141.26 -21.64
N GLU A 336 -32.23 141.85 -20.49
CA GLU A 336 -31.98 141.26 -19.17
C GLU A 336 -32.74 139.94 -18.99
N GLU A 337 -33.98 139.86 -19.48
CA GLU A 337 -34.77 138.63 -19.49
C GLU A 337 -34.12 137.55 -20.38
N ALA A 338 -33.68 137.89 -21.59
CA ALA A 338 -32.98 136.98 -22.49
C ALA A 338 -31.59 136.55 -21.96
N GLU A 339 -30.83 137.45 -21.33
CA GLU A 339 -29.56 137.11 -20.68
C GLU A 339 -29.76 136.17 -19.46
N ALA A 340 -30.86 136.33 -18.74
CA ALA A 340 -31.25 135.40 -17.67
C ALA A 340 -31.66 134.02 -18.20
N GLU A 341 -32.42 133.95 -19.31
CA GLU A 341 -32.75 132.68 -19.98
C GLU A 341 -31.49 131.96 -20.51
N VAL A 342 -30.58 132.69 -21.16
CA VAL A 342 -29.29 132.15 -21.60
C VAL A 342 -28.46 131.66 -20.42
N ALA A 343 -28.44 132.37 -19.29
CA ALA A 343 -27.77 131.88 -18.06
C ALA A 343 -28.42 130.61 -17.50
N ALA A 344 -29.75 130.47 -17.57
CA ALA A 344 -30.46 129.26 -17.15
C ALA A 344 -30.20 128.07 -18.08
N LEU A 345 -30.19 128.27 -19.39
CA LEU A 345 -29.87 127.25 -20.39
C LEU A 345 -28.42 126.75 -20.24
N ASN A 346 -27.46 127.65 -20.02
CA ASN A 346 -26.06 127.26 -19.80
C ASN A 346 -25.87 126.40 -18.54
N ARG A 347 -26.58 126.71 -17.44
CA ARG A 347 -26.60 125.85 -16.24
C ARG A 347 -27.20 124.47 -16.54
N ARG A 348 -28.24 124.39 -17.36
CA ARG A 348 -28.85 123.12 -17.78
C ARG A 348 -27.93 122.29 -18.67
N ILE A 349 -27.18 122.92 -19.58
CA ILE A 349 -26.18 122.26 -20.41
C ILE A 349 -25.07 121.67 -19.53
N GLN A 350 -24.56 122.42 -18.55
CA GLN A 350 -23.54 121.92 -17.62
C GLN A 350 -24.00 120.67 -16.83
N LEU A 351 -25.26 120.65 -16.37
CA LEU A 351 -25.80 119.47 -15.69
C LEU A 351 -25.92 118.26 -16.64
N LEU A 352 -26.35 118.46 -17.88
CA LEU A 352 -26.45 117.39 -18.88
C LEU A 352 -25.08 116.83 -19.30
N GLU A 353 -24.05 117.65 -19.39
CA GLU A 353 -22.67 117.21 -19.63
C GLU A 353 -22.08 116.43 -18.44
N GLU A 354 -22.42 116.81 -17.20
CA GLU A 354 -22.04 116.04 -16.01
C GLU A 354 -22.74 114.69 -15.95
N ASP A 355 -24.03 114.62 -16.26
CA ASP A 355 -24.76 113.35 -16.27
C ASP A 355 -24.41 112.46 -17.46
N LEU A 356 -24.10 113.04 -18.64
CA LEU A 356 -23.54 112.29 -19.77
C LEU A 356 -22.20 111.66 -19.41
N THR A 357 -21.29 112.43 -18.78
CA THR A 357 -19.95 111.92 -18.46
C THR A 357 -19.99 110.89 -17.33
N ARG A 358 -20.91 111.02 -16.38
CA ARG A 358 -21.26 109.95 -15.42
C ARG A 358 -21.83 108.70 -16.10
N ALA A 359 -22.64 108.85 -17.16
CA ALA A 359 -23.19 107.72 -17.92
C ALA A 359 -22.10 107.00 -18.75
N GLU A 360 -21.20 107.74 -19.40
CA GLU A 360 -20.06 107.20 -20.13
C GLU A 360 -19.10 106.42 -19.20
N GLU A 361 -18.78 106.95 -18.02
CA GLU A 361 -17.92 106.28 -17.04
C GLU A 361 -18.56 104.99 -16.49
N ARG A 362 -19.88 105.01 -16.24
CA ARG A 362 -20.66 103.80 -15.89
C ARG A 362 -20.65 102.76 -17.00
N LEU A 363 -20.84 103.18 -18.26
CA LEU A 363 -20.83 102.28 -19.42
C LEU A 363 -19.44 101.66 -19.62
N LYS A 364 -18.38 102.45 -19.47
CA LYS A 364 -16.98 101.96 -19.49
C LYS A 364 -16.74 100.90 -18.42
N ILE A 365 -17.16 101.15 -17.17
CA ILE A 365 -17.04 100.18 -16.07
C ILE A 365 -17.87 98.91 -16.34
N ALA A 366 -19.02 99.03 -16.99
CA ALA A 366 -19.85 97.89 -17.37
C ALA A 366 -19.20 97.04 -18.48
N THR A 367 -18.64 97.67 -19.52
CA THR A 367 -17.93 96.95 -20.60
C THR A 367 -16.65 96.27 -20.10
N GLU A 368 -15.88 96.94 -19.23
CA GLU A 368 -14.66 96.36 -18.64
C GLU A 368 -14.99 95.11 -17.79
N LYS A 369 -16.08 95.14 -17.01
CA LYS A 369 -16.57 93.96 -16.27
C LYS A 369 -17.12 92.85 -17.16
N LEU A 370 -17.71 93.19 -18.30
CA LEU A 370 -18.26 92.20 -19.23
C LEU A 370 -17.13 91.47 -19.98
N GLU A 371 -16.06 92.18 -20.35
CA GLU A 371 -14.82 91.55 -20.83
C GLU A 371 -14.15 90.66 -19.78
N GLU A 372 -14.06 91.11 -18.52
CA GLU A 372 -13.52 90.30 -17.41
C GLU A 372 -14.34 89.00 -17.22
N ALA A 373 -15.67 89.11 -17.24
CA ALA A 373 -16.58 87.96 -17.13
C ALA A 373 -16.45 86.99 -18.33
N SER A 374 -16.31 87.52 -19.55
CA SER A 374 -16.12 86.69 -20.76
C SER A 374 -14.80 85.91 -20.70
N LYS A 375 -13.70 86.55 -20.28
CA LYS A 375 -12.38 85.91 -20.15
C LYS A 375 -12.40 84.80 -19.09
N ALA A 376 -13.05 85.05 -17.96
CA ALA A 376 -13.26 84.05 -16.91
C ALA A 376 -14.13 82.87 -17.37
N ALA A 377 -15.15 83.12 -18.21
CA ALA A 377 -15.97 82.07 -18.82
C ALA A 377 -15.15 81.21 -19.81
N ASP A 378 -14.39 81.82 -20.71
CA ASP A 378 -13.53 81.10 -21.66
C ASP A 378 -12.48 80.23 -20.95
N GLU A 379 -11.86 80.74 -19.89
CA GLU A 379 -10.86 80.00 -19.10
C GLU A 379 -11.50 78.84 -18.32
N SER A 380 -12.72 79.05 -17.78
CA SER A 380 -13.51 77.99 -17.16
C SER A 380 -13.89 76.89 -18.16
N GLU A 381 -14.30 77.24 -19.39
CA GLU A 381 -14.66 76.26 -20.42
C GLU A 381 -13.45 75.46 -20.90
N ARG A 382 -12.28 76.10 -21.07
CA ARG A 382 -11.00 75.42 -21.33
C ARG A 382 -10.63 74.47 -20.19
N GLY A 383 -10.80 74.90 -18.94
CA GLY A 383 -10.61 74.06 -17.75
C GLY A 383 -11.53 72.84 -17.74
N ARG A 384 -12.82 73.03 -18.03
CA ARG A 384 -13.82 71.96 -18.14
C ARG A 384 -13.44 70.94 -19.20
N LYS A 385 -13.15 71.38 -20.44
CA LYS A 385 -12.73 70.52 -21.56
C LYS A 385 -11.43 69.75 -21.24
N SER A 386 -10.48 70.38 -20.55
CA SER A 386 -9.25 69.71 -20.13
C SER A 386 -9.51 68.63 -19.07
N MET A 387 -10.41 68.86 -18.11
CA MET A 387 -10.78 67.84 -17.11
C MET A 387 -11.62 66.71 -17.71
N GLU A 388 -12.56 67.04 -18.60
CA GLU A 388 -13.39 66.09 -19.35
C GLU A 388 -12.54 65.12 -20.18
N THR A 389 -11.56 65.64 -20.94
CA THR A 389 -10.59 64.82 -21.70
C THR A 389 -9.78 63.90 -20.78
N ARG A 390 -9.38 64.40 -19.60
CA ARG A 390 -8.60 63.63 -18.63
C ARG A 390 -9.43 62.52 -17.98
N SER A 391 -10.68 62.83 -17.63
CA SER A 391 -11.64 61.87 -17.07
C SER A 391 -11.84 60.69 -18.01
N MET A 392 -12.07 60.92 -19.31
CA MET A 392 -12.21 59.82 -20.27
C MET A 392 -10.93 58.99 -20.39
N GLN A 393 -9.75 59.61 -20.38
CA GLN A 393 -8.47 58.87 -20.42
C GLN A 393 -8.22 58.03 -19.16
N ASP A 394 -8.56 58.54 -17.97
CA ASP A 394 -8.43 57.79 -16.72
C ASP A 394 -9.50 56.68 -16.63
N GLU A 395 -10.69 56.88 -17.21
CA GLU A 395 -11.77 55.89 -17.28
C GLU A 395 -11.49 54.78 -18.32
N GLU A 396 -11.02 55.10 -19.53
CA GLU A 396 -10.50 54.13 -20.50
C GLU A 396 -9.40 53.25 -19.87
N ARG A 397 -8.51 53.88 -19.10
CA ARG A 397 -7.40 53.21 -18.41
C ARG A 397 -7.86 52.34 -17.25
N ALA A 398 -8.89 52.76 -16.50
CA ALA A 398 -9.51 51.94 -15.47
C ALA A 398 -10.18 50.69 -16.07
N ASN A 399 -10.98 50.85 -17.12
CA ASN A 399 -11.60 49.74 -17.86
C ASN A 399 -10.57 48.73 -18.39
N LEU A 400 -9.44 49.22 -18.93
CA LEU A 400 -8.35 48.36 -19.41
C LEU A 400 -7.69 47.58 -18.25
N LEU A 401 -7.42 48.24 -17.12
CA LEU A 401 -6.83 47.60 -15.94
C LEU A 401 -7.79 46.57 -15.30
N GLU A 402 -9.08 46.86 -15.23
CA GLU A 402 -10.09 45.92 -14.73
C GLU A 402 -10.18 44.68 -15.63
N THR A 403 -10.18 44.86 -16.96
CA THR A 403 -10.12 43.76 -17.93
C THR A 403 -8.85 42.90 -17.74
N GLN A 404 -7.69 43.52 -17.52
CA GLN A 404 -6.43 42.82 -17.25
C GLN A 404 -6.45 42.07 -15.92
N VAL A 405 -7.05 42.64 -14.86
CA VAL A 405 -7.21 41.97 -13.56
C VAL A 405 -8.16 40.78 -13.65
N LEU A 406 -9.25 40.87 -14.43
CA LEU A 406 -10.15 39.76 -14.69
C LEU A 406 -9.45 38.62 -15.46
N GLN A 407 -8.67 38.93 -16.50
CA GLN A 407 -7.86 37.92 -17.19
C GLN A 407 -6.81 37.29 -16.26
N ALA A 408 -6.12 38.09 -15.44
CA ALA A 408 -5.10 37.59 -14.52
C ALA A 408 -5.70 36.65 -13.45
N LYS A 409 -6.90 36.94 -12.94
CA LYS A 409 -7.65 36.04 -12.05
C LYS A 409 -8.01 34.74 -12.74
N LEU A 410 -8.60 34.80 -13.93
CA LEU A 410 -9.06 33.60 -14.65
C LEU A 410 -7.89 32.68 -15.04
N ILE A 411 -6.73 33.26 -15.41
CA ILE A 411 -5.49 32.51 -15.63
C ILE A 411 -4.97 31.86 -14.34
N ALA A 412 -5.07 32.53 -13.19
CA ALA A 412 -4.70 31.95 -11.90
C ALA A 412 -5.64 30.81 -11.48
N GLU A 413 -6.95 31.00 -11.57
CA GLU A 413 -7.96 29.98 -11.25
C GLU A 413 -7.89 28.76 -12.19
N GLU A 414 -7.53 28.96 -13.47
CA GLU A 414 -7.20 27.85 -14.38
C GLU A 414 -5.89 27.14 -14.00
N ALA A 415 -4.86 27.87 -13.58
CA ALA A 415 -3.58 27.30 -13.20
C ALA A 415 -3.70 26.47 -11.91
N ASP A 416 -4.34 27.00 -10.88
CA ASP A 416 -4.58 26.31 -9.61
C ASP A 416 -5.42 25.05 -9.82
N ARG A 417 -6.46 25.11 -10.67
CA ARG A 417 -7.27 23.93 -11.04
C ARG A 417 -6.44 22.85 -11.74
N LYS A 418 -5.59 23.23 -12.70
CA LYS A 418 -4.69 22.29 -13.39
C LYS A 418 -3.63 21.71 -12.45
N TYR A 419 -3.16 22.47 -11.47
CA TYR A 419 -2.29 21.94 -10.42
C TYR A 419 -3.00 20.94 -9.50
N GLU A 420 -4.26 21.18 -9.13
CA GLU A 420 -5.06 20.20 -8.39
C GLU A 420 -5.33 18.92 -9.20
N GLU A 421 -5.74 19.05 -10.47
CA GLU A 421 -5.97 17.90 -11.37
C GLU A 421 -4.70 17.06 -11.51
N VAL A 422 -3.56 17.67 -11.84
CA VAL A 422 -2.28 16.97 -11.98
C VAL A 422 -1.80 16.38 -10.65
N ALA A 423 -2.04 17.04 -9.51
CA ALA A 423 -1.68 16.51 -8.19
C ALA A 423 -2.55 15.31 -7.76
N LEU A 424 -3.82 15.27 -8.21
CA LEU A 424 -4.70 14.11 -8.05
C LEU A 424 -4.29 12.98 -9.01
N GLU A 425 -4.08 13.27 -10.29
CA GLU A 425 -3.70 12.31 -11.33
C GLU A 425 -2.39 11.58 -10.98
N ASN A 426 -1.35 12.31 -10.56
CA ASN A 426 -0.11 11.71 -10.04
C ASN A 426 -0.33 10.84 -8.80
N ARG A 427 -1.32 11.14 -7.95
CA ARG A 427 -1.65 10.28 -6.80
C ARG A 427 -2.29 8.97 -7.28
N PHE A 428 -3.21 9.02 -8.24
CA PHE A 428 -3.82 7.81 -8.81
C PHE A 428 -2.79 6.87 -9.45
N GLU A 429 -1.83 7.41 -10.22
CA GLU A 429 -0.76 6.58 -10.78
C GLU A 429 0.04 5.88 -9.67
N ILE A 430 0.39 6.59 -8.58
CA ILE A 430 1.11 6.02 -7.44
C ILE A 430 0.28 4.97 -6.69
N GLU A 431 -1.02 5.18 -6.48
CA GLU A 431 -1.90 4.26 -5.75
C GLU A 431 -2.25 2.99 -6.58
N ASP A 432 -2.36 3.10 -7.91
CA ASP A 432 -2.59 1.97 -8.82
C ASP A 432 -1.30 1.14 -9.04
N ASP A 433 -0.13 1.79 -9.13
CA ASP A 433 1.18 1.12 -9.06
C ASP A 433 1.35 0.39 -7.72
N ARG A 434 0.93 1.00 -6.61
CA ARG A 434 0.97 0.39 -5.28
C ARG A 434 0.03 -0.82 -5.19
N CYS A 435 -1.20 -0.74 -5.69
CA CYS A 435 -2.09 -1.89 -5.83
C CYS A 435 -1.44 -3.02 -6.63
N THR A 436 -0.88 -2.69 -7.79
CA THR A 436 -0.25 -3.65 -8.71
C THR A 436 0.97 -4.34 -8.06
N GLN A 437 1.80 -3.58 -7.34
CA GLN A 437 2.93 -4.12 -6.57
C GLN A 437 2.48 -4.99 -5.38
N LEU A 438 1.39 -4.63 -4.70
CA LEU A 438 0.84 -5.42 -3.60
C LEU A 438 0.26 -6.74 -4.09
N GLU A 439 -0.53 -6.75 -5.18
CA GLU A 439 -1.01 -7.99 -5.80
C GLU A 439 0.14 -8.92 -6.20
N LEU A 440 1.22 -8.36 -6.77
CA LEU A 440 2.37 -9.13 -7.20
C LEU A 440 3.12 -9.74 -5.98
N LYS A 441 3.24 -9.00 -4.87
CA LYS A 441 3.79 -9.50 -3.60
C LYS A 441 2.91 -10.58 -2.97
N VAL A 442 1.58 -10.42 -2.98
CA VAL A 442 0.63 -11.44 -2.50
C VAL A 442 0.77 -12.74 -3.31
N ARG A 443 0.76 -12.66 -4.65
CA ARG A 443 0.96 -13.82 -5.53
C ARG A 443 2.31 -14.51 -5.29
N GLN A 444 3.39 -13.75 -5.10
CA GLN A 444 4.71 -14.30 -4.75
C GLN A 444 4.69 -15.02 -3.40
N MET A 445 4.08 -14.43 -2.37
CA MET A 445 4.01 -15.02 -1.03
C MET A 445 3.16 -16.31 -1.03
N SER A 446 2.02 -16.33 -1.72
CA SER A 446 1.21 -17.55 -1.89
C SER A 446 1.96 -18.65 -2.65
N SER A 447 2.78 -18.31 -3.65
CA SER A 447 3.62 -19.28 -4.36
C SER A 447 4.70 -19.88 -3.44
N LEU A 448 5.33 -19.05 -2.59
CA LEU A 448 6.33 -19.51 -1.62
C LEU A 448 5.69 -20.41 -0.55
N LEU A 449 4.53 -20.02 0.00
CA LEU A 449 3.74 -20.85 0.91
C LEU A 449 3.41 -22.22 0.29
N GLN A 450 2.91 -22.24 -0.95
CA GLN A 450 2.58 -23.50 -1.62
C GLN A 450 3.85 -24.35 -1.86
N GLU A 451 5.00 -23.74 -2.13
CA GLU A 451 6.27 -24.46 -2.22
C GLU A 451 6.73 -25.05 -0.87
N THR A 452 6.53 -24.36 0.25
CA THR A 452 6.97 -24.83 1.58
C THR A 452 6.00 -25.87 2.14
N GLU A 453 4.70 -25.75 1.89
CA GLU A 453 3.69 -26.79 2.17
C GLU A 453 3.98 -28.09 1.39
N ASN A 454 4.31 -28.01 0.10
CA ASN A 454 4.70 -29.21 -0.69
C ASN A 454 5.96 -29.89 -0.13
N LYS A 455 6.97 -29.10 0.28
CA LYS A 455 8.21 -29.62 0.89
C LYS A 455 7.92 -30.25 2.27
N PHE A 456 7.05 -29.63 3.07
CA PHE A 456 6.56 -30.18 4.34
C PHE A 456 5.85 -31.52 4.15
N GLU A 457 4.93 -31.63 3.18
CA GLU A 457 4.27 -32.91 2.89
C GLU A 457 5.26 -34.00 2.43
N GLU A 458 6.26 -33.66 1.61
CA GLU A 458 7.28 -34.63 1.18
C GLU A 458 8.11 -35.15 2.37
N VAL A 459 8.58 -34.25 3.24
CA VAL A 459 9.37 -34.62 4.43
C VAL A 459 8.52 -35.36 5.47
N ALA A 460 7.25 -34.99 5.67
CA ALA A 460 6.34 -35.70 6.56
C ALA A 460 6.04 -37.13 6.08
N ARG A 461 5.90 -37.34 4.76
CA ARG A 461 5.75 -38.70 4.20
C ARG A 461 7.02 -39.53 4.34
N LYS A 462 8.22 -38.92 4.21
CA LYS A 462 9.50 -39.60 4.48
C LYS A 462 9.62 -39.99 5.95
N LEU A 463 9.29 -39.09 6.88
CA LEU A 463 9.28 -39.38 8.32
C LEU A 463 8.42 -40.61 8.63
N ALA A 464 7.18 -40.63 8.16
CA ALA A 464 6.27 -41.76 8.37
C ALA A 464 6.74 -43.10 7.74
N MET A 465 7.59 -43.05 6.70
CA MET A 465 8.24 -44.25 6.17
C MET A 465 9.39 -44.70 7.05
N VAL A 466 10.30 -43.77 7.41
CA VAL A 466 11.50 -44.07 8.23
C VAL A 466 11.11 -44.50 9.65
N GLU A 467 10.06 -43.92 10.25
CA GLU A 467 9.47 -44.39 11.53
C GLU A 467 9.00 -45.85 11.42
N ALA A 468 8.36 -46.22 10.31
CA ALA A 468 7.90 -47.59 10.08
C ALA A 468 9.03 -48.55 9.64
N ASP A 469 10.14 -48.05 9.09
CA ASP A 469 11.36 -48.83 8.84
C ASP A 469 12.12 -49.07 10.15
N LEU A 470 12.20 -48.07 11.04
CA LEU A 470 12.80 -48.16 12.38
C LEU A 470 12.08 -49.22 13.23
N GLU A 471 10.76 -49.19 13.31
CA GLU A 471 9.96 -50.18 14.05
C GLU A 471 10.30 -51.62 13.61
N ARG A 472 10.43 -51.85 12.29
CA ARG A 472 10.83 -53.15 11.72
C ARG A 472 12.29 -53.52 11.98
N ALA A 473 13.20 -52.54 12.03
CA ALA A 473 14.61 -52.78 12.39
C ALA A 473 14.75 -53.12 13.88
N GLU A 474 13.98 -52.47 14.76
CA GLU A 474 13.94 -52.77 16.19
C GLU A 474 13.32 -54.15 16.47
N GLU A 475 12.20 -54.51 15.83
CA GLU A 475 11.62 -55.86 15.91
C GLU A 475 12.63 -56.94 15.46
N ARG A 476 13.35 -56.70 14.36
CA ARG A 476 14.37 -57.62 13.83
C ARG A 476 15.56 -57.75 14.80
N ALA A 477 16.00 -56.65 15.40
CA ALA A 477 17.06 -56.67 16.40
C ALA A 477 16.65 -57.42 17.68
N GLU A 478 15.44 -57.18 18.20
CA GLU A 478 14.93 -57.90 19.38
C GLU A 478 14.72 -59.40 19.10
N ALA A 479 14.21 -59.76 17.92
CA ALA A 479 14.12 -61.15 17.48
C ALA A 479 15.51 -61.83 17.41
N GLY A 480 16.52 -61.08 16.93
CA GLY A 480 17.91 -61.53 16.90
C GLY A 480 18.51 -61.74 18.29
N GLU A 481 18.35 -60.77 19.19
CA GLU A 481 18.80 -60.86 20.59
C GLU A 481 18.16 -62.02 21.35
N ASN A 482 16.86 -62.27 21.16
CA ASN A 482 16.19 -63.44 21.73
C ASN A 482 16.77 -64.77 21.18
N LYS A 483 17.02 -64.85 19.86
CA LYS A 483 17.58 -66.06 19.22
C LYS A 483 19.03 -66.34 19.68
N ILE A 484 19.82 -65.30 19.95
CA ILE A 484 21.15 -65.44 20.58
C ILE A 484 21.04 -66.14 21.94
N VAL A 485 20.14 -65.68 22.81
CA VAL A 485 19.96 -66.25 24.15
C VAL A 485 19.53 -67.71 24.10
N GLU A 486 18.69 -68.10 23.14
CA GLU A 486 18.36 -69.52 22.90
C GLU A 486 19.61 -70.35 22.52
N LEU A 487 20.42 -69.87 21.59
CA LEU A 487 21.60 -70.60 21.09
C LEU A 487 22.73 -70.68 22.13
N GLU A 488 22.93 -69.64 22.94
CA GLU A 488 23.86 -69.66 24.07
C GLU A 488 23.44 -70.68 25.15
N GLU A 489 22.14 -70.81 25.44
CA GLU A 489 21.62 -71.82 26.36
C GLU A 489 21.72 -73.24 25.78
N GLU A 490 21.45 -73.43 24.48
CA GLU A 490 21.69 -74.70 23.79
C GLU A 490 23.19 -75.09 23.86
N LEU A 491 24.11 -74.17 23.58
CA LEU A 491 25.56 -74.40 23.72
C LEU A 491 25.94 -74.77 25.14
N ARG A 492 25.34 -74.11 26.14
CA ARG A 492 25.57 -74.42 27.56
C ARG A 492 25.10 -75.83 27.91
N VAL A 493 23.96 -76.29 27.38
CA VAL A 493 23.46 -77.66 27.61
C VAL A 493 24.32 -78.69 26.88
N VAL A 494 24.53 -78.53 25.57
CA VAL A 494 25.33 -79.46 24.75
C VAL A 494 26.77 -79.53 25.27
N GLY A 495 27.38 -78.41 25.62
CA GLY A 495 28.73 -78.33 26.19
C GLY A 495 28.86 -78.87 27.62
N ASN A 496 27.77 -79.10 28.34
CA ASN A 496 27.78 -79.83 29.62
C ASN A 496 27.61 -81.34 29.40
N ASN A 497 26.81 -81.75 28.40
CA ASN A 497 26.72 -83.15 27.97
C ASN A 497 28.07 -83.65 27.42
N LEU A 498 28.75 -82.85 26.60
CA LEU A 498 30.09 -83.13 26.05
C LEU A 498 31.09 -83.46 27.17
N LYS A 499 31.24 -82.57 28.16
CA LYS A 499 32.13 -82.77 29.31
C LYS A 499 31.76 -83.99 30.15
N SER A 500 30.48 -84.34 30.20
CA SER A 500 30.01 -85.52 30.93
C SER A 500 30.41 -86.82 30.21
N LEU A 501 30.38 -86.83 28.87
CA LEU A 501 30.81 -87.92 28.01
C LEU A 501 32.35 -88.04 27.93
N GLU A 502 33.09 -86.93 27.85
CA GLU A 502 34.56 -86.93 27.97
C GLU A 502 35.02 -87.61 29.28
N VAL A 503 34.30 -87.33 30.38
CA VAL A 503 34.58 -87.88 31.72
C VAL A 503 34.06 -89.32 31.90
N SER A 504 33.12 -89.80 31.09
CA SER A 504 32.71 -91.21 31.09
C SER A 504 33.58 -92.06 30.17
N GLU A 505 34.01 -91.55 29.01
CA GLU A 505 35.01 -92.16 28.15
C GLU A 505 36.35 -92.33 28.89
N GLU A 506 36.84 -91.30 29.59
CA GLU A 506 38.06 -91.42 30.41
C GLU A 506 37.96 -92.57 31.43
N LYS A 507 36.78 -92.76 32.03
CA LYS A 507 36.50 -93.86 32.98
C LYS A 507 36.30 -95.22 32.29
N ALA A 508 35.86 -95.25 31.04
CA ALA A 508 35.77 -96.48 30.26
C ALA A 508 37.16 -96.96 29.85
N LEU A 509 38.04 -96.06 29.41
CA LEU A 509 39.45 -96.33 29.13
C LEU A 509 40.23 -96.78 30.38
N GLN A 510 40.04 -96.11 31.52
CA GLN A 510 40.63 -96.55 32.80
C GLN A 510 40.14 -97.93 33.26
N ARG A 511 38.91 -98.31 32.91
CA ARG A 511 38.38 -99.66 33.17
C ARG A 511 38.98 -100.68 32.21
N GLU A 512 39.05 -100.38 30.92
CA GLU A 512 39.74 -101.18 29.89
C GLU A 512 41.19 -101.51 30.31
N ASP A 513 42.01 -100.52 30.68
CA ASP A 513 43.37 -100.74 31.22
C ASP A 513 43.38 -101.74 32.39
N SER A 514 42.40 -101.63 33.30
CA SER A 514 42.29 -102.49 34.47
C SER A 514 41.87 -103.92 34.12
N TYR A 515 40.99 -104.08 33.12
CA TYR A 515 40.55 -105.37 32.61
C TYR A 515 41.64 -106.06 31.80
N GLU A 516 42.38 -105.35 30.94
CA GLU A 516 43.54 -105.90 30.25
C GLU A 516 44.58 -106.45 31.23
N GLU A 517 44.90 -105.69 32.29
CA GLU A 517 45.85 -106.11 33.31
C GLU A 517 45.31 -107.27 34.18
N HIS A 518 43.99 -107.35 34.43
CA HIS A 518 43.36 -108.51 35.05
C HIS A 518 43.39 -109.75 34.13
N ILE A 519 43.11 -109.61 32.83
CA ILE A 519 43.26 -110.67 31.81
C ILE A 519 44.70 -111.17 31.77
N ARG A 520 45.67 -110.25 31.79
CA ARG A 520 47.11 -110.55 31.82
C ARG A 520 47.50 -111.35 33.06
N GLN A 521 47.06 -110.92 34.25
CA GLN A 521 47.33 -111.62 35.51
C GLN A 521 46.65 -112.99 35.59
N LEU A 522 45.40 -113.10 35.16
CA LEU A 522 44.66 -114.36 35.11
C LEU A 522 45.28 -115.33 34.10
N SER A 523 45.72 -114.84 32.94
CA SER A 523 46.42 -115.65 31.93
C SER A 523 47.79 -116.13 32.42
N GLN A 524 48.55 -115.29 33.14
CA GLN A 524 49.79 -115.73 33.78
C GLN A 524 49.52 -116.79 34.86
N ARG A 525 48.56 -116.54 35.76
CA ARG A 525 48.19 -117.51 36.80
C ARG A 525 47.66 -118.82 36.22
N LEU A 526 46.90 -118.77 35.13
CA LEU A 526 46.42 -119.96 34.41
C LEU A 526 47.61 -120.78 33.92
N LYS A 527 48.56 -120.15 33.24
CA LYS A 527 49.78 -120.80 32.76
C LYS A 527 50.66 -121.36 33.88
N GLU A 528 50.74 -120.67 35.02
CA GLU A 528 51.41 -121.16 36.22
C GLU A 528 50.67 -122.36 36.85
N ALA A 529 49.34 -122.34 36.90
CA ALA A 529 48.51 -123.45 37.38
C ALA A 529 48.55 -124.67 36.44
N GLU A 530 48.52 -124.46 35.12
CA GLU A 530 48.64 -125.51 34.09
C GLU A 530 50.02 -126.18 34.13
N THR A 531 51.11 -125.40 34.16
CA THR A 531 52.47 -125.96 34.25
C THR A 531 52.73 -126.65 35.59
N ARG A 532 52.14 -126.15 36.68
CA ARG A 532 52.13 -126.82 38.00
C ARG A 532 51.32 -128.12 37.95
N ALA A 533 50.16 -128.15 37.29
CA ALA A 533 49.36 -129.36 37.07
C ALA A 533 50.16 -130.40 36.28
N GLU A 534 50.72 -130.03 35.13
CA GLU A 534 51.56 -130.91 34.33
C GLU A 534 52.77 -131.45 35.10
N PHE A 535 53.45 -130.59 35.88
CA PHE A 535 54.60 -131.03 36.68
C PHE A 535 54.17 -132.01 37.79
N ALA A 536 53.03 -131.74 38.44
CA ALA A 536 52.46 -132.64 39.44
C ALA A 536 52.02 -133.98 38.80
N GLU A 537 51.29 -133.96 37.69
CA GLU A 537 50.86 -135.16 36.94
C GLU A 537 52.05 -136.00 36.48
N ARG A 538 53.10 -135.38 35.91
CA ARG A 538 54.36 -136.07 35.55
C ARG A 538 55.08 -136.61 36.79
N SER A 539 54.92 -135.97 37.95
CA SER A 539 55.46 -136.46 39.23
C SER A 539 54.64 -137.62 39.81
N VAL A 540 53.30 -137.63 39.64
CA VAL A 540 52.46 -138.81 39.91
C VAL A 540 52.93 -139.97 39.05
N GLN A 541 53.07 -139.79 37.74
CA GLN A 541 53.50 -140.86 36.82
C GLN A 541 54.91 -141.40 37.12
N LYS A 542 55.81 -140.59 37.69
CA LYS A 542 57.13 -141.04 38.14
C LYS A 542 57.06 -141.80 39.46
N LEU A 543 56.42 -141.19 40.47
CA LEU A 543 56.32 -141.78 41.80
C LEU A 543 55.43 -143.02 41.82
N GLN A 544 54.45 -143.13 40.91
CA GLN A 544 53.70 -144.36 40.71
C GLN A 544 54.67 -145.47 40.28
N LYS A 545 55.45 -145.28 39.21
CA LYS A 545 56.48 -146.24 38.76
C LYS A 545 57.59 -146.53 39.78
N GLU A 546 57.80 -145.64 40.74
CA GLU A 546 58.76 -145.82 41.83
C GLU A 546 58.14 -146.52 43.04
N VAL A 547 56.83 -146.34 43.30
CA VAL A 547 56.05 -147.17 44.21
C VAL A 547 55.85 -148.56 43.63
N ASP A 548 55.46 -148.70 42.36
CA ASP A 548 55.34 -149.98 41.65
C ASP A 548 56.66 -150.80 41.79
N ARG A 549 57.82 -150.14 41.60
CA ARG A 549 59.15 -150.73 41.82
C ARG A 549 59.48 -151.03 43.27
N LEU A 550 59.11 -150.17 44.21
CA LEU A 550 59.33 -150.42 45.64
C LEU A 550 58.37 -151.50 46.17
N GLU A 551 57.22 -151.72 45.52
CA GLU A 551 56.34 -152.86 45.76
C GLU A 551 56.93 -154.15 45.16
N ASP A 552 57.52 -154.10 43.94
CA ASP A 552 58.29 -155.21 43.36
C ASP A 552 59.51 -155.58 44.23
N ASP A 553 60.35 -154.62 44.63
CA ASP A 553 61.52 -154.83 45.49
C ASP A 553 61.10 -155.35 46.89
N LEU A 554 59.99 -154.85 47.44
CA LEU A 554 59.42 -155.34 48.69
C LEU A 554 58.77 -156.73 48.53
N LEU A 555 58.30 -157.10 47.34
CA LEU A 555 57.83 -158.44 47.02
C LEU A 555 59.02 -159.41 47.00
N VAL A 556 60.11 -159.05 46.30
CA VAL A 556 61.35 -159.83 46.24
C VAL A 556 61.97 -160.00 47.63
N GLU A 557 62.01 -158.95 48.45
CA GLU A 557 62.56 -159.07 49.81
C GLU A 557 61.62 -159.83 50.76
N LYS A 558 60.29 -159.83 50.51
CA LYS A 558 59.34 -160.75 51.19
C LYS A 558 59.51 -162.20 50.74
N GLU A 559 59.82 -162.46 49.47
CA GLU A 559 60.11 -163.81 48.96
C GLU A 559 61.43 -164.33 49.53
N ARG A 560 62.45 -163.49 49.67
CA ARG A 560 63.64 -163.79 50.48
C ARG A 560 63.32 -164.10 51.94
N CYS A 561 62.46 -163.30 52.59
CA CYS A 561 62.02 -163.59 53.96
C CYS A 561 61.25 -164.92 54.04
N ARG A 562 60.45 -165.27 53.03
CA ARG A 562 59.78 -166.58 52.95
C ARG A 562 60.80 -167.70 52.80
N HIS A 563 61.75 -167.62 51.88
CA HIS A 563 62.79 -168.65 51.74
C HIS A 563 63.64 -168.81 53.00
N LEU A 564 64.04 -167.71 53.66
CA LEU A 564 64.70 -167.78 54.97
C LEU A 564 63.81 -168.41 56.05
N THR A 565 62.48 -168.30 55.95
CA THR A 565 61.55 -168.98 56.86
C THR A 565 61.45 -170.48 56.54
N GLU A 566 61.42 -170.85 55.25
CA GLU A 566 61.41 -172.25 54.79
C GLU A 566 62.73 -172.98 55.14
N GLU A 567 63.87 -172.29 55.05
CA GLU A 567 65.18 -172.79 55.54
C GLU A 567 65.19 -172.97 57.08
N ILE A 568 64.53 -172.08 57.83
CA ILE A 568 64.35 -172.22 59.28
C ILE A 568 63.42 -173.39 59.62
N GLU A 569 62.32 -173.59 58.89
CA GLU A 569 61.42 -174.74 59.12
C GLU A 569 62.09 -176.08 58.77
N LEU A 570 62.91 -176.13 57.71
CA LEU A 570 63.72 -177.31 57.37
C LEU A 570 64.75 -177.63 58.46
N THR A 571 65.53 -176.64 58.91
CA THR A 571 66.54 -176.85 59.97
C THR A 571 65.91 -177.19 61.32
N VAL A 572 64.68 -176.73 61.61
CA VAL A 572 63.91 -177.18 62.79
C VAL A 572 63.46 -178.64 62.67
N GLN A 573 63.14 -179.15 61.47
CA GLN A 573 62.80 -180.56 61.28
C GLN A 573 64.03 -181.48 61.42
N GLU A 574 65.20 -181.08 60.91
CA GLU A 574 66.44 -181.86 61.09
C GLU A 574 66.83 -182.01 62.57
N ILE A 575 66.54 -181.00 63.41
CA ILE A 575 66.79 -181.02 64.86
C ILE A 575 65.83 -181.96 65.63
N GLN A 576 64.74 -182.44 65.02
CA GLN A 576 63.76 -183.32 65.68
C GLN A 576 63.93 -184.82 65.38
N THR A 577 65.01 -185.24 64.71
CA THR A 577 65.24 -186.64 64.32
C THR A 577 66.56 -187.26 64.83
N ASN A 578 67.24 -186.62 65.79
CA ASN A 578 68.26 -187.20 66.66
C ASN A 578 68.04 -186.78 68.13
#